data_AF-A0A9W8CWN4-F1
#
_entry.id   AF-A0A9W8CWN4-F1
#
_cell.length_a   1.000
_cell.length_b   1.000
_cell.length_c   1.000
_cell.angle_alpha   90.00
_cell.angle_beta   90.00
_cell.angle_gamma   90.00
#
_symmetry.space_group_name_H-M   'P 1'
#
loop_
_entity.id
_entity.type
_entity.pdbx_description
1 polymer ?
#
loop_
_entity_poly.entity_id
_entity_poly.type
_entity_poly.pdbx_seq_one_letter_code
_entity_poly.pdbx_strand_id
1 'polypeptide(L)'
;GSEDLRPADVEYLIAQHLLRCPHDRLQLTHHYATGVFPAFIGGESTTQDGGELPATLRRPTFASYYKSVTQALASIIKEAQLGDMSGKELLQFAAMVVNCWYVLSRITQQLDQSMQRSVLTLALRGGYSLVDQFTRTILPRLDSIFLMHRDEAIVVLGRMQKCTRILQNICNHSKASKDTRLQSAVPQTKRKLEQLIFQVYALMDNNDCIGAINMANLKHRDIHGDVVSSQIAPELSMSASESDDALAADDDDNDDADADAGLGDIVVEYAPSDDGEDSGEPSPRPRNLATRGRGGGRRAASPGPRAATSKAKRSDLVQRRRMLAQRRQSATARGRPDDDG
;
A
#
# COMPACT_ATOMS: atom_id res chain seq x y z
N GLY A 1 25.12 -37.21 -2.61
CA GLY A 1 25.15 -36.16 -1.57
C GLY A 1 24.96 -34.85 -2.26
N SER A 2 23.76 -34.28 -2.20
CA SER A 2 23.55 -32.88 -2.59
C SER A 2 23.95 -32.07 -1.38
N GLU A 3 25.05 -31.32 -1.45
CA GLU A 3 25.31 -30.28 -0.47
C GLU A 3 24.07 -29.37 -0.43
N ASP A 4 23.40 -29.31 0.72
CA ASP A 4 22.29 -28.40 0.92
C ASP A 4 22.85 -26.97 0.87
N LEU A 5 22.75 -26.33 -0.30
CA LEU A 5 23.11 -24.92 -0.48
C LEU A 5 22.39 -24.11 0.60
N ARG A 6 23.14 -23.38 1.41
CA ARG A 6 22.56 -22.61 2.50
C ARG A 6 21.74 -21.45 1.92
N PRO A 7 20.65 -21.03 2.57
CA PRO A 7 19.81 -19.92 2.10
C PRO A 7 20.58 -18.61 1.82
N ALA A 8 21.69 -18.36 2.54
CA ALA A 8 22.55 -17.21 2.31
C ALA A 8 23.36 -17.30 1.02
N ASP A 9 23.86 -18.50 0.67
CA ASP A 9 24.59 -18.72 -0.57
C ASP A 9 23.65 -18.57 -1.77
N VAL A 10 22.41 -19.06 -1.63
CA VAL A 10 21.34 -18.87 -2.62
C VAL A 10 20.98 -17.39 -2.78
N GLU A 11 20.83 -16.65 -1.68
CA GLU A 11 20.57 -15.19 -1.71
C GLU A 11 21.64 -14.46 -2.53
N TYR A 12 22.92 -14.75 -2.27
CA TYR A 12 24.05 -14.17 -2.97
C TYR A 12 24.04 -14.50 -4.47
N LEU A 13 23.83 -15.76 -4.84
CA LEU A 13 23.80 -16.19 -6.23
C LEU A 13 22.69 -15.48 -7.02
N ILE A 14 21.50 -15.35 -6.44
CA ILE A 14 20.37 -14.67 -7.08
C ILE A 14 20.66 -13.17 -7.20
N ALA A 15 21.20 -12.56 -6.15
CA ALA A 15 21.57 -11.15 -6.18
C ALA A 15 22.63 -10.88 -7.28
N GLN A 16 23.63 -11.76 -7.42
CA GLN A 16 24.61 -11.64 -8.51
C GLN A 16 23.97 -11.89 -9.88
N HIS A 17 23.06 -12.84 -10.00
CA HIS A 17 22.35 -13.11 -11.26
C HIS A 17 21.50 -11.91 -11.71
N LEU A 18 20.75 -11.30 -10.79
CA LEU A 18 19.94 -10.10 -11.05
C LEU A 18 20.81 -8.86 -11.32
N LEU A 19 21.97 -8.76 -10.67
CA LEU A 19 22.87 -7.61 -10.85
C LEU A 19 23.68 -7.69 -12.15
N ARG A 20 24.19 -8.88 -12.49
CA ARG A 20 25.08 -9.12 -13.63
C ARG A 20 24.36 -9.60 -14.88
N CYS A 21 23.04 -9.55 -14.91
CA CYS A 21 22.29 -9.90 -16.11
C CYS A 21 22.76 -9.00 -17.27
N PRO A 22 23.23 -9.57 -18.39
CA PRO A 22 23.66 -8.78 -19.55
C PRO A 22 22.46 -8.16 -20.30
N HIS A 23 21.24 -8.58 -19.97
CA HIS A 23 19.99 -8.10 -20.52
C HIS A 23 19.30 -7.12 -19.56
N ASP A 24 18.07 -6.72 -19.89
CA ASP A 24 17.27 -5.82 -19.08
C ASP A 24 16.99 -6.40 -17.68
N ARG A 25 17.63 -5.79 -16.66
CA ARG A 25 17.51 -6.18 -15.25
C ARG A 25 16.06 -6.09 -14.75
N LEU A 26 15.28 -5.13 -15.26
CA LEU A 26 13.88 -4.97 -14.89
C LEU A 26 13.03 -6.12 -15.47
N GLN A 27 13.29 -6.54 -16.71
CA GLN A 27 12.61 -7.70 -17.31
C GLN A 27 12.91 -8.99 -16.56
N LEU A 28 14.17 -9.22 -16.17
CA LEU A 28 14.50 -10.42 -15.37
C LEU A 28 13.80 -10.38 -14.00
N THR A 29 13.81 -9.23 -13.33
CA THR A 29 13.10 -9.02 -12.05
C THR A 29 11.59 -9.25 -12.22
N HIS A 30 11.03 -8.76 -13.33
CA HIS A 30 9.64 -8.99 -13.71
C HIS A 30 9.34 -10.47 -13.90
N HIS A 31 10.17 -11.19 -14.66
CA HIS A 31 10.00 -12.63 -14.89
C HIS A 31 9.99 -13.43 -13.58
N TYR A 32 10.86 -13.09 -12.62
CA TYR A 32 10.81 -13.71 -11.30
C TYR A 32 9.48 -13.43 -10.57
N ALA A 33 9.04 -12.17 -10.56
CA ALA A 33 7.85 -11.75 -9.86
C ALA A 33 6.56 -12.33 -10.47
N THR A 34 6.43 -12.34 -11.80
CA THR A 34 5.18 -12.66 -12.50
C THR A 34 5.12 -14.07 -13.08
N GLY A 35 6.27 -14.69 -13.35
CA GLY A 35 6.36 -16.06 -13.87
C GLY A 35 6.80 -17.06 -12.81
N VAL A 36 8.02 -16.89 -12.30
CA VAL A 36 8.68 -17.90 -11.45
C VAL A 36 7.97 -18.07 -10.11
N PHE A 37 7.67 -16.98 -9.38
CA PHE A 37 7.04 -17.10 -8.07
C PHE A 37 5.61 -17.62 -8.12
N PRO A 38 4.72 -17.13 -9.01
CA PRO A 38 3.37 -17.67 -9.11
C PRO A 38 3.35 -19.15 -9.50
N ALA A 39 4.17 -19.57 -10.48
CA ALA A 39 4.28 -20.98 -10.87
C ALA A 39 4.73 -21.86 -9.70
N PHE A 40 5.75 -21.41 -8.95
CA PHE A 40 6.22 -22.13 -7.76
C PHE A 40 5.13 -22.25 -6.67
N ILE A 41 4.37 -21.19 -6.43
CA ILE A 41 3.28 -21.18 -5.44
C ILE A 41 2.11 -22.06 -5.90
N GLY A 42 1.81 -22.06 -7.20
CA GLY A 42 0.79 -22.91 -7.83
C GLY A 42 1.16 -24.39 -7.91
N GLY A 43 2.40 -24.76 -7.59
CA GLY A 43 2.90 -26.13 -7.70
C GLY A 43 3.17 -26.56 -9.15
N GLU A 44 3.30 -25.61 -10.06
CA GLU A 44 3.66 -25.85 -11.46
C GLU A 44 5.15 -26.16 -11.58
N SER A 45 5.53 -26.96 -12.58
CA SER A 45 6.95 -27.28 -12.84
C SER A 45 7.62 -26.30 -13.80
N THR A 46 6.82 -25.54 -14.54
CA THR A 46 7.25 -24.59 -15.58
C THR A 46 6.48 -23.29 -15.42
N THR A 47 7.07 -22.18 -15.85
CA THR A 47 6.35 -20.91 -15.97
C THR A 47 5.33 -20.97 -17.11
N GLN A 48 4.40 -20.01 -17.14
CA GLN A 48 3.41 -19.88 -18.23
C GLN A 48 4.06 -19.76 -19.62
N ASP A 49 5.27 -19.22 -19.68
CA ASP A 49 6.07 -19.07 -20.90
C ASP A 49 6.87 -20.33 -21.26
N GLY A 50 6.70 -21.44 -20.52
CA GLY A 50 7.41 -22.71 -20.73
C GLY A 50 8.83 -22.75 -20.15
N GLY A 51 9.23 -21.77 -19.34
CA GLY A 51 10.53 -21.73 -18.69
C GLY A 51 10.62 -22.67 -17.48
N GLU A 52 11.75 -23.33 -17.29
CA GLU A 52 11.99 -24.17 -16.12
C GLU A 52 12.20 -23.34 -14.85
N LEU A 53 11.65 -23.83 -13.73
CA LEU A 53 11.90 -23.20 -12.42
C LEU A 53 13.34 -23.47 -11.96
N PRO A 54 14.00 -22.51 -11.30
CA PRO A 54 15.35 -22.73 -10.76
C PRO A 54 15.38 -23.93 -9.80
N ALA A 55 16.27 -24.89 -10.00
CA ALA A 55 16.38 -26.09 -9.16
C ALA A 55 16.69 -25.81 -7.67
N THR A 56 17.20 -24.62 -7.36
CA THR A 56 17.47 -24.16 -5.99
C THR A 56 16.27 -23.43 -5.37
N LEU A 57 15.19 -23.18 -6.11
CA LEU A 57 13.95 -22.60 -5.60
C LEU A 57 13.13 -23.68 -4.88
N ARG A 58 13.11 -23.59 -3.55
CA ARG A 58 12.43 -24.51 -2.65
C ARG A 58 11.81 -23.70 -1.51
N ARG A 59 10.91 -24.31 -0.74
CA ARG A 59 10.30 -23.66 0.44
C ARG A 59 11.32 -22.96 1.38
N PRO A 60 12.45 -23.59 1.79
CA PRO A 60 13.41 -22.95 2.67
C PRO A 60 14.23 -21.82 2.02
N THR A 61 14.35 -21.82 0.69
CA THR A 61 15.14 -20.81 -0.05
C THR A 61 14.27 -19.69 -0.63
N PHE A 62 12.94 -19.86 -0.65
CA PHE A 62 12.00 -18.88 -1.21
C PHE A 62 12.14 -17.49 -0.59
N ALA A 63 12.35 -17.40 0.73
CA ALA A 63 12.56 -16.10 1.38
C ALA A 63 13.81 -15.38 0.86
N SER A 64 14.88 -16.11 0.56
CA SER A 64 16.09 -15.55 -0.07
C SER A 64 15.81 -15.04 -1.47
N TYR A 65 15.07 -15.81 -2.27
CA TYR A 65 14.62 -15.38 -3.60
C TYR A 65 13.78 -14.10 -3.53
N TYR A 66 12.75 -14.10 -2.69
CA TYR A 66 11.86 -12.95 -2.51
C TYR A 66 12.65 -11.70 -2.10
N LYS A 67 13.59 -11.85 -1.15
CA LYS A 67 14.47 -10.76 -0.70
C LYS A 67 15.31 -10.20 -1.84
N SER A 68 16.02 -11.05 -2.57
CA SER A 68 16.92 -10.63 -3.64
C SER A 68 16.16 -9.94 -4.77
N VAL A 69 14.99 -10.46 -5.16
CA VAL A 69 14.13 -9.85 -6.20
C VAL A 69 13.58 -8.50 -5.76
N THR A 70 13.10 -8.39 -4.51
CA THR A 70 12.58 -7.12 -3.98
C THR A 70 13.68 -6.05 -3.86
N GLN A 71 14.89 -6.45 -3.44
CA GLN A 71 16.04 -5.56 -3.36
C GLN A 71 16.53 -5.13 -4.75
N ALA A 72 16.57 -6.05 -5.71
CA ALA A 72 16.92 -5.74 -7.10
C ALA A 72 15.97 -4.70 -7.69
N LEU A 73 14.66 -4.85 -7.48
CA LEU A 73 13.68 -3.88 -7.94
C LEU A 73 13.94 -2.47 -7.39
N ALA A 74 14.24 -2.36 -6.09
CA ALA A 74 14.55 -1.06 -5.48
C ALA A 74 15.86 -0.45 -6.01
N SER A 75 16.90 -1.28 -6.21
CA SER A 75 18.17 -0.83 -6.79
C SER A 75 18.02 -0.38 -8.25
N ILE A 76 17.18 -1.05 -9.04
CA ILE A 76 16.87 -0.66 -10.42
C ILE A 76 16.27 0.76 -10.44
N ILE A 77 15.30 1.07 -9.58
CA ILE A 77 14.73 2.43 -9.50
C ILE A 77 15.80 3.45 -9.11
N LYS A 78 16.65 3.10 -8.14
CA LYS A 78 17.71 3.99 -7.63
C LYS A 78 18.75 4.32 -8.71
N GLU A 79 19.10 3.36 -9.55
CA GLU A 79 20.13 3.45 -10.57
C GLU A 79 19.58 3.93 -11.94
N ALA A 80 18.26 4.04 -12.08
CA ALA A 80 17.62 4.42 -13.32
C ALA A 80 17.94 5.88 -13.70
N GLN A 81 18.40 6.08 -14.94
CA GLN A 81 18.66 7.41 -15.51
C GLN A 81 17.35 8.03 -16.05
N LEU A 82 16.39 8.29 -15.16
CA LEU A 82 15.05 8.81 -15.52
C LEU A 82 15.08 10.21 -16.17
N GLY A 83 16.23 10.89 -16.13
CA GLY A 83 16.45 12.17 -16.79
C GLY A 83 16.39 12.07 -18.31
N ASP A 84 16.88 10.97 -18.85
CA ASP A 84 17.10 10.78 -20.29
C ASP A 84 15.89 10.11 -20.99
N MET A 85 14.93 9.61 -20.20
CA MET A 85 13.74 8.93 -20.71
C MET A 85 12.71 9.94 -21.22
N SER A 86 12.09 9.62 -22.35
CA SER A 86 10.87 10.29 -22.80
C SER A 86 9.71 10.03 -21.82
N GLY A 87 8.65 10.85 -21.89
CA GLY A 87 7.48 10.68 -21.01
C GLY A 87 6.84 9.30 -21.09
N LYS A 88 6.75 8.73 -22.30
CA LYS A 88 6.23 7.37 -22.52
C LYS A 88 7.12 6.29 -21.94
N GLU A 89 8.44 6.38 -22.14
CA GLU A 89 9.40 5.42 -21.57
C GLU A 89 9.39 5.46 -20.05
N LEU A 90 9.31 6.66 -19.46
CA LEU A 90 9.18 6.82 -18.00
C LEU A 90 7.91 6.14 -17.47
N LEU A 91 6.77 6.31 -18.15
CA LEU A 91 5.51 5.69 -17.74
C LEU A 91 5.54 4.17 -17.89
N GLN A 92 6.10 3.66 -18.96
CA GLN A 92 6.28 2.21 -19.15
C GLN A 92 7.19 1.61 -18.06
N PHE A 93 8.29 2.29 -17.76
CA PHE A 93 9.19 1.90 -16.67
C PHE A 93 8.48 1.91 -15.32
N ALA A 94 7.79 3.02 -14.99
CA ALA A 94 7.06 3.15 -13.74
C ALA A 94 5.92 2.11 -13.62
N ALA A 95 5.17 1.87 -14.69
CA ALA A 95 4.11 0.87 -14.74
C ALA A 95 4.66 -0.54 -14.51
N MET A 96 5.78 -0.90 -15.15
CA MET A 96 6.40 -2.21 -14.98
C MET A 96 6.96 -2.40 -13.56
N VAL A 97 7.63 -1.38 -13.01
CA VAL A 97 8.11 -1.39 -11.62
C VAL A 97 6.96 -1.59 -10.63
N VAL A 98 5.90 -0.78 -10.76
CA VAL A 98 4.73 -0.87 -9.87
C VAL A 98 3.99 -2.19 -10.06
N ASN A 99 3.93 -2.74 -11.28
CA ASN A 99 3.37 -4.06 -11.53
C ASN A 99 4.16 -5.16 -10.82
N CYS A 100 5.50 -5.15 -10.95
CA CYS A 100 6.36 -6.10 -10.23
C CYS A 100 6.11 -6.02 -8.71
N TRP A 101 6.06 -4.79 -8.18
CA TRP A 101 5.83 -4.57 -6.77
C TRP A 101 4.44 -5.04 -6.31
N TYR A 102 3.41 -4.80 -7.12
CA TYR A 102 2.06 -5.26 -6.85
C TYR A 102 2.00 -6.79 -6.74
N VAL A 103 2.61 -7.49 -7.70
CA VAL A 103 2.63 -8.97 -7.70
C VAL A 103 3.43 -9.51 -6.52
N LEU A 104 4.60 -8.96 -6.23
CA LEU A 104 5.40 -9.32 -5.04
C LEU A 104 4.60 -9.12 -3.74
N SER A 105 3.88 -8.01 -3.64
CA SER A 105 3.01 -7.73 -2.49
C SER A 105 1.85 -8.71 -2.39
N ARG A 106 1.22 -9.08 -3.51
CA ARG A 106 0.09 -10.04 -3.53
C ARG A 106 0.52 -11.45 -3.16
N ILE A 107 1.73 -11.86 -3.55
CA ILE A 107 2.29 -13.16 -3.21
C ILE A 107 2.29 -13.38 -1.69
N THR A 108 2.53 -12.35 -0.87
CA THR A 108 2.54 -12.50 0.60
C THR A 108 1.20 -12.99 1.16
N GLN A 109 0.09 -12.77 0.43
CA GLN A 109 -1.26 -13.17 0.80
C GLN A 109 -1.62 -14.59 0.33
N GLN A 110 -0.82 -15.17 -0.58
CA GLN A 110 -1.03 -16.49 -1.18
C GLN A 110 -0.13 -17.58 -0.57
N LEU A 111 0.85 -17.20 0.24
CA LEU A 111 1.77 -18.13 0.88
C LEU A 111 1.13 -18.86 2.07
N ASP A 112 1.47 -20.13 2.21
CA ASP A 112 1.19 -20.90 3.42
C ASP A 112 1.83 -20.24 4.65
N GLN A 113 1.21 -20.43 5.83
CA GLN A 113 1.60 -19.81 7.10
C GLN A 113 3.10 -19.95 7.44
N SER A 114 3.72 -21.08 7.07
CA SER A 114 5.14 -21.36 7.31
C SER A 114 6.06 -20.41 6.52
N MET A 115 5.79 -20.23 5.22
CA MET A 115 6.59 -19.36 4.36
C MET A 115 6.26 -17.89 4.59
N GLN A 116 4.98 -17.59 4.82
CA GLN A 116 4.47 -16.24 5.00
C GLN A 116 5.21 -15.51 6.13
N ARG A 117 5.42 -16.15 7.29
CA ARG A 117 6.14 -15.53 8.42
C ARG A 117 7.54 -15.04 8.04
N SER A 118 8.30 -15.84 7.30
CA SER A 118 9.64 -15.48 6.84
C SER A 118 9.64 -14.35 5.80
N VAL A 119 8.55 -14.20 5.05
CA VAL A 119 8.43 -13.23 3.95
C VAL A 119 7.84 -11.89 4.39
N LEU A 120 6.93 -11.85 5.37
CA LEU A 120 6.26 -10.60 5.79
C LEU A 120 7.23 -9.51 6.24
N THR A 121 8.25 -9.85 7.03
CA THR A 121 9.28 -8.88 7.44
C THR A 121 10.09 -8.38 6.24
N LEU A 122 10.36 -9.24 5.26
CA LEU A 122 11.05 -8.87 4.02
C LEU A 122 10.17 -7.97 3.14
N ALA A 123 8.87 -8.24 3.08
CA ALA A 123 7.90 -7.44 2.35
C ALA A 123 7.76 -6.03 2.94
N LEU A 124 7.71 -5.85 4.27
CA LEU A 124 7.69 -4.52 4.86
C LEU A 124 8.97 -3.73 4.58
N ARG A 125 10.15 -4.36 4.76
CA ARG A 125 11.44 -3.69 4.52
C ARG A 125 11.65 -3.35 3.04
N GLY A 126 11.33 -4.28 2.16
CA GLY A 126 11.38 -4.09 0.72
C GLY A 126 10.38 -3.04 0.26
N GLY A 127 9.15 -3.07 0.81
CA GLY A 127 8.11 -2.10 0.52
C GLY A 127 8.47 -0.70 0.98
N TYR A 128 9.04 -0.54 2.18
CA TYR A 128 9.62 0.72 2.61
C TYR A 128 10.65 1.24 1.59
N SER A 129 11.59 0.40 1.16
CA SER A 129 12.63 0.80 0.19
C SER A 129 12.04 1.19 -1.16
N LEU A 130 11.06 0.44 -1.66
CA LEU A 130 10.42 0.72 -2.95
C LEU A 130 9.56 1.97 -2.91
N VAL A 131 8.79 2.17 -1.83
CA VAL A 131 8.05 3.41 -1.62
C VAL A 131 9.02 4.58 -1.55
N ASP A 132 10.15 4.44 -0.84
CA ASP A 132 11.17 5.50 -0.78
C ASP A 132 11.78 5.85 -2.13
N GLN A 133 12.18 4.86 -2.92
CA GLN A 133 12.73 5.09 -4.25
C GLN A 133 11.67 5.64 -5.21
N PHE A 134 10.44 5.13 -5.17
CA PHE A 134 9.35 5.67 -6.00
C PHE A 134 9.08 7.14 -5.66
N THR A 135 8.93 7.46 -4.38
CA THR A 135 8.64 8.83 -3.91
C THR A 135 9.77 9.80 -4.27
N ARG A 136 11.04 9.38 -4.15
CA ARG A 136 12.19 10.28 -4.39
C ARG A 136 12.59 10.39 -5.86
N THR A 137 12.39 9.33 -6.64
CA THR A 137 12.98 9.23 -7.98
C THR A 137 11.90 9.28 -9.07
N ILE A 138 10.87 8.43 -8.97
CA ILE A 138 9.83 8.33 -10.02
C ILE A 138 8.82 9.48 -9.91
N LEU A 139 8.33 9.77 -8.69
CA LEU A 139 7.25 10.73 -8.49
C LEU A 139 7.55 12.16 -8.98
N PRO A 140 8.75 12.74 -8.75
CA PRO A 140 9.09 14.06 -9.28
C PRO A 140 9.15 14.09 -10.82
N ARG A 141 9.55 12.97 -11.43
CA ARG A 141 9.59 12.85 -12.90
C ARG A 141 8.18 12.69 -13.47
N LEU A 142 7.32 11.92 -12.80
CA LEU A 142 5.90 11.82 -13.16
C LEU A 142 5.22 13.18 -13.10
N ASP A 143 5.49 14.00 -12.08
CA ASP A 143 4.93 15.36 -11.98
C ASP A 143 5.27 16.21 -13.22
N SER A 144 6.52 16.16 -13.69
CA SER A 144 6.96 16.94 -14.86
C SER A 144 6.27 16.58 -16.18
N ILE A 145 5.76 15.35 -16.30
CA ILE A 145 5.08 14.86 -17.51
C ILE A 145 3.57 14.70 -17.31
N PHE A 146 3.06 15.00 -16.11
CA PHE A 146 1.74 14.59 -15.67
C PHE A 146 0.62 15.12 -16.57
N LEU A 147 0.66 16.40 -16.93
CA LEU A 147 -0.37 17.00 -17.80
C LEU A 147 -0.36 16.44 -19.23
N MET A 148 0.81 16.01 -19.73
CA MET A 148 0.92 15.43 -21.07
C MET A 148 0.40 13.99 -21.14
N HIS A 149 0.54 13.24 -20.05
CA HIS A 149 0.23 11.81 -20.00
C HIS A 149 -0.64 11.46 -18.78
N ARG A 150 -1.66 12.28 -18.54
CA ARG A 150 -2.45 12.28 -17.30
C ARG A 150 -3.04 10.91 -16.97
N ASP A 151 -3.73 10.28 -17.93
CA ASP A 151 -4.48 9.06 -17.66
C ASP A 151 -3.53 7.88 -17.35
N GLU A 152 -2.44 7.76 -18.12
CA GLU A 152 -1.39 6.77 -17.88
C GLU A 152 -0.73 6.98 -16.50
N ALA A 153 -0.43 8.22 -16.14
CA ALA A 153 0.14 8.54 -14.83
C ALA A 153 -0.83 8.20 -13.67
N ILE A 154 -2.12 8.48 -13.85
CA ILE A 154 -3.17 8.11 -12.88
C ILE A 154 -3.23 6.58 -12.71
N VAL A 155 -3.14 5.81 -13.79
CA VAL A 155 -3.13 4.33 -13.73
C VAL A 155 -1.92 3.83 -12.93
N VAL A 156 -0.72 4.38 -13.16
CA VAL A 156 0.48 4.04 -12.40
C VAL A 156 0.30 4.35 -10.91
N LEU A 157 -0.19 5.54 -10.58
CA LEU A 157 -0.43 5.96 -9.20
C LEU A 157 -1.52 5.09 -8.53
N GLY A 158 -2.57 4.72 -9.26
CA GLY A 158 -3.63 3.83 -8.79
C GLY A 158 -3.10 2.43 -8.47
N ARG A 159 -2.23 1.87 -9.31
CA ARG A 159 -1.55 0.59 -9.01
C ARG A 159 -0.59 0.72 -7.83
N MET A 160 0.14 1.83 -7.71
CA MET A 160 1.01 2.08 -6.55
C MET A 160 0.19 2.08 -5.26
N GLN A 161 -1.02 2.65 -5.28
CA GLN A 161 -1.92 2.61 -4.14
C GLN A 161 -2.38 1.19 -3.78
N LYS A 162 -2.67 0.32 -4.78
CA LYS A 162 -3.00 -1.09 -4.49
C LYS A 162 -1.88 -1.74 -3.66
N CYS A 163 -0.62 -1.41 -3.95
CA CYS A 163 0.54 -1.88 -3.20
C CYS A 163 0.61 -1.28 -1.78
N THR A 164 0.35 0.03 -1.61
CA THR A 164 0.35 0.66 -0.28
C THR A 164 -0.70 0.05 0.64
N ARG A 165 -1.88 -0.28 0.11
CA ARG A 165 -2.96 -0.95 0.86
C ARG A 165 -2.54 -2.32 1.37
N ILE A 166 -1.81 -3.10 0.56
CA ILE A 166 -1.29 -4.40 1.00
C ILE A 166 -0.27 -4.20 2.13
N LEU A 167 0.65 -3.24 2.00
CA LEU A 167 1.61 -2.93 3.07
C LEU A 167 0.92 -2.48 4.37
N GLN A 168 -0.14 -1.67 4.28
CA GLN A 168 -0.94 -1.27 5.45
C GLN A 168 -1.59 -2.48 6.12
N ASN A 169 -2.16 -3.41 5.36
CA ASN A 169 -2.71 -4.66 5.91
C ASN A 169 -1.63 -5.49 6.62
N ILE A 170 -0.42 -5.57 6.06
CA ILE A 170 0.72 -6.25 6.71
C ILE A 170 1.10 -5.54 8.02
N CYS A 171 1.16 -4.21 8.03
CA CYS A 171 1.40 -3.42 9.24
C CYS A 171 0.31 -3.60 10.30
N ASN A 172 -0.95 -3.80 9.90
CA ASN A 172 -2.04 -4.05 10.84
C ASN A 172 -1.94 -5.46 11.44
N HIS A 173 -1.58 -6.44 10.61
CA HIS A 173 -1.40 -7.83 11.06
C HIS A 173 -0.24 -8.03 12.03
N SER A 174 0.84 -7.25 11.91
CA SER A 174 1.99 -7.36 12.81
C SER A 174 1.65 -7.11 14.28
N LYS A 175 0.60 -6.32 14.56
CA LYS A 175 0.08 -6.10 15.92
C LYS A 175 -0.42 -7.41 16.54
N ALA A 176 -1.07 -8.27 15.75
CA ALA A 176 -1.57 -9.57 16.20
C ALA A 176 -0.50 -10.68 16.21
N SER A 177 0.55 -10.55 15.38
CA SER A 177 1.53 -11.61 15.11
C SER A 177 2.57 -11.87 16.22
N LYS A 178 2.73 -11.00 17.23
CA LYS A 178 3.82 -11.04 18.24
C LYS A 178 5.25 -11.16 17.67
N ASP A 179 5.45 -10.90 16.37
CA ASP A 179 6.77 -10.93 15.73
C ASP A 179 7.47 -9.59 15.93
N THR A 180 8.47 -9.56 16.82
CA THR A 180 9.21 -8.34 17.18
C THR A 180 9.97 -7.74 16.00
N ARG A 181 10.47 -8.58 15.07
CA ARG A 181 11.19 -8.11 13.88
C ARG A 181 10.23 -7.43 12.92
N LEU A 182 9.05 -8.00 12.76
CA LEU A 182 7.98 -7.40 11.96
C LEU A 182 7.51 -6.08 12.58
N GLN A 183 7.24 -6.07 13.89
CA GLN A 183 6.82 -4.87 14.63
C GLN A 183 7.84 -3.73 14.54
N SER A 184 9.14 -4.01 14.64
CA SER A 184 10.19 -2.98 14.52
C SER A 184 10.21 -2.24 13.18
N ALA A 185 9.72 -2.87 12.10
CA ALA A 185 9.70 -2.27 10.76
C ALA A 185 8.44 -1.42 10.50
N VAL A 186 7.41 -1.52 11.35
CA VAL A 186 6.10 -0.89 11.13
C VAL A 186 6.15 0.63 11.20
N PRO A 187 6.74 1.26 12.24
CA PRO A 187 6.66 2.72 12.39
C PRO A 187 7.27 3.49 11.21
N GLN A 188 8.46 3.07 10.77
CA GLN A 188 9.13 3.68 9.62
C GLN A 188 8.33 3.46 8.32
N THR A 189 7.68 2.31 8.15
CA THR A 189 6.89 1.99 6.96
C THR A 189 5.62 2.82 6.92
N LYS A 190 4.86 2.90 8.02
CA LYS A 190 3.66 3.75 8.14
C LYS A 190 3.98 5.21 7.80
N ARG A 191 5.00 5.78 8.43
CA ARG A 191 5.45 7.16 8.16
C ARG A 191 5.75 7.37 6.69
N LYS A 192 6.37 6.38 6.04
CA LYS A 192 6.74 6.50 4.64
C LYS A 192 5.55 6.40 3.68
N LEU A 193 4.57 5.56 4.01
CA LEU A 193 3.30 5.48 3.28
C LEU A 193 2.51 6.79 3.37
N GLU A 194 2.46 7.39 4.56
CA GLU A 194 1.84 8.72 4.76
C GLU A 194 2.52 9.79 3.90
N GLN A 195 3.86 9.82 3.88
CA GLN A 195 4.61 10.76 3.02
C GLN A 195 4.27 10.58 1.54
N LEU A 196 4.19 9.33 1.06
CA LEU A 196 3.78 9.05 -0.32
C LEU A 196 2.37 9.60 -0.60
N ILE A 197 1.39 9.33 0.29
CA ILE A 197 0.01 9.82 0.14
C ILE A 197 -0.02 11.35 0.02
N PHE A 198 0.73 12.05 0.89
CA PHE A 198 0.78 13.51 0.83
C PHE A 198 1.42 14.05 -0.44
N GLN A 199 2.49 13.41 -0.93
CA GLN A 199 3.14 13.86 -2.17
C GLN A 199 2.29 13.57 -3.40
N VAL A 200 1.61 12.42 -3.45
CA VAL A 200 0.66 12.09 -4.51
C VAL A 200 -0.53 13.05 -4.50
N TYR A 201 -1.05 13.39 -3.31
CA TYR A 201 -2.08 14.42 -3.19
C TYR A 201 -1.60 15.77 -3.71
N ALA A 202 -0.40 16.21 -3.32
CA ALA A 202 0.17 17.48 -3.76
C ALA A 202 0.39 17.52 -5.28
N LEU A 203 0.91 16.45 -5.87
CA LEU A 203 1.03 16.31 -7.33
C LEU A 203 -0.32 16.50 -8.01
N MET A 204 -1.38 15.91 -7.47
CA MET A 204 -2.71 15.97 -8.07
C MET A 204 -3.41 17.32 -7.85
N ASP A 205 -3.14 17.99 -6.72
CA ASP A 205 -3.57 19.37 -6.40
C ASP A 205 -2.92 20.36 -7.37
N ASN A 206 -1.60 20.28 -7.53
CA ASN A 206 -0.83 21.17 -8.41
C ASN A 206 -1.22 21.06 -9.89
N ASN A 207 -1.81 19.95 -10.30
CA ASN A 207 -2.23 19.67 -11.67
C ASN A 207 -3.75 19.73 -11.86
N ASP A 208 -4.51 20.34 -10.92
CA ASP A 208 -5.98 20.48 -10.96
C ASP A 208 -6.74 19.15 -11.16
N CYS A 209 -6.17 18.05 -10.67
CA CYS A 209 -6.64 16.69 -10.89
C CYS A 209 -7.20 16.00 -9.64
N ILE A 210 -7.39 16.73 -8.52
CA ILE A 210 -7.96 16.17 -7.28
C ILE A 210 -9.30 15.47 -7.51
N GLY A 211 -10.12 15.93 -8.47
CA GLY A 211 -11.41 15.33 -8.78
C GLY A 211 -11.34 13.85 -9.23
N ALA A 212 -10.17 13.38 -9.66
CA ALA A 212 -9.92 11.97 -10.00
C ALA A 212 -9.57 11.11 -8.76
N ILE A 213 -9.35 11.74 -7.60
CA ILE A 213 -9.01 11.10 -6.33
C ILE A 213 -10.19 11.11 -5.37
N ASN A 214 -10.40 9.97 -4.72
CA ASN A 214 -11.25 9.79 -3.58
C ASN A 214 -10.40 9.34 -2.38
N MET A 215 -10.18 10.24 -1.41
CA MET A 215 -9.53 9.85 -0.15
C MET A 215 -10.52 9.08 0.72
N ALA A 216 -10.27 7.79 0.91
CA ALA A 216 -11.06 6.91 1.75
C ALA A 216 -10.32 6.57 3.05
N ASN A 217 -11.07 6.44 4.14
CA ASN A 217 -10.53 5.84 5.36
C ASN A 217 -10.41 4.33 5.15
N LEU A 218 -9.28 3.77 5.55
CA LEU A 218 -9.00 2.36 5.59
C LEU A 218 -9.93 1.72 6.62
N LYS A 219 -10.48 0.56 6.27
CA LYS A 219 -11.17 -0.29 7.24
C LYS A 219 -10.15 -1.27 7.78
N HIS A 220 -10.20 -1.59 9.07
CA HIS A 220 -9.33 -2.59 9.65
C HIS A 220 -9.52 -3.93 8.92
N ARG A 221 -8.45 -4.43 8.31
CA ARG A 221 -8.43 -5.62 7.46
C ARG A 221 -7.25 -6.49 7.84
N ASP A 222 -7.43 -7.80 7.73
CA ASP A 222 -6.33 -8.74 7.86
C ASP A 222 -5.45 -8.78 6.60
N ILE A 223 -4.41 -9.61 6.61
CA ILE A 223 -3.49 -9.75 5.48
C ILE A 223 -4.15 -10.32 4.23
N HIS A 224 -5.27 -11.04 4.35
CA HIS A 224 -6.03 -11.57 3.20
C HIS A 224 -7.02 -10.54 2.66
N GLY A 225 -7.23 -9.44 3.39
CA GLY A 225 -8.08 -8.33 3.02
C GLY A 225 -9.48 -8.42 3.61
N ASP A 226 -9.74 -9.38 4.49
CA ASP A 226 -11.02 -9.54 5.17
C ASP A 226 -11.17 -8.48 6.26
N VAL A 227 -12.37 -7.89 6.38
CA VAL A 227 -12.64 -6.84 7.36
C VAL A 227 -12.64 -7.46 8.75
N VAL A 228 -11.69 -7.04 9.58
CA VAL A 228 -11.64 -7.42 10.99
C VAL A 228 -12.39 -6.35 11.77
N SER A 229 -13.43 -6.74 12.51
CA SER A 229 -14.11 -5.80 13.41
C SER A 229 -13.08 -5.24 14.39
N SER A 230 -12.79 -3.94 14.30
CA SER A 230 -12.02 -3.25 15.32
C SER A 230 -12.85 -3.31 16.59
N GLN A 231 -12.54 -4.24 17.49
CA GLN A 231 -13.12 -4.24 18.82
C GLN A 231 -12.64 -2.99 19.55
N ILE A 232 -13.42 -1.92 19.41
CA ILE A 232 -13.60 -0.93 20.46
C ILE A 232 -14.83 -1.45 21.20
N ALA A 233 -14.70 -1.72 22.49
CA ALA A 233 -15.82 -2.11 23.34
C ALA A 233 -16.97 -1.08 23.18
N PRO A 234 -18.24 -1.52 23.04
CA PRO A 234 -19.35 -0.60 22.94
C PRO A 234 -19.69 -0.12 24.36
N GLU A 235 -18.99 0.90 24.84
CA GLU A 235 -19.42 1.66 26.01
C GLU A 235 -19.65 3.10 25.59
N LEU A 236 -20.93 3.49 25.72
CA LEU A 236 -21.47 4.85 25.74
C LEU A 236 -21.75 5.52 24.38
N SER A 237 -22.87 5.08 23.79
CA SER A 237 -23.82 6.04 23.22
C SER A 237 -24.24 7.05 24.30
N MET A 238 -23.70 8.26 24.28
CA MET A 238 -24.26 9.36 25.06
C MET A 238 -25.04 10.28 24.13
N SER A 239 -26.35 10.04 24.11
CA SER A 239 -27.36 11.05 23.87
C SER A 239 -27.15 12.21 24.83
N ALA A 240 -27.33 13.44 24.33
CA ALA A 240 -27.36 14.65 25.12
C ALA A 240 -28.34 14.55 26.30
N SER A 241 -27.84 14.80 27.52
CA SER A 241 -28.63 15.38 28.61
C SER A 241 -27.66 16.09 29.55
N GLU A 242 -28.03 17.30 29.93
CA GLU A 242 -27.33 18.16 30.87
C GLU A 242 -27.48 17.66 32.31
N SER A 243 -26.41 17.79 33.10
CA SER A 243 -26.48 18.18 34.52
C SER A 243 -25.07 18.42 35.07
N ASP A 244 -24.97 19.51 35.82
CA ASP A 244 -23.82 20.09 36.50
C ASP A 244 -23.36 19.28 37.74
N ASP A 245 -22.15 19.59 38.19
CA ASP A 245 -21.61 19.54 39.57
C ASP A 245 -20.38 18.65 39.91
N ALA A 246 -19.37 19.39 40.41
CA ALA A 246 -18.21 19.18 41.28
C ALA A 246 -17.31 17.91 41.30
N LEU A 247 -16.03 18.18 40.98
CA LEU A 247 -14.78 17.92 41.75
C LEU A 247 -14.45 16.50 42.28
N ALA A 248 -13.38 15.92 41.75
CA ALA A 248 -12.18 15.54 42.53
C ALA A 248 -11.00 15.28 41.59
N ALA A 249 -9.90 15.98 41.84
CA ALA A 249 -8.59 15.68 41.28
C ALA A 249 -8.03 14.42 41.95
N ASP A 250 -7.55 13.48 41.14
CA ASP A 250 -6.44 12.64 41.56
C ASP A 250 -5.52 12.46 40.35
N ASP A 251 -4.25 12.74 40.61
CA ASP A 251 -3.13 12.86 39.70
C ASP A 251 -2.40 11.52 39.76
N ASP A 252 -2.53 10.69 38.72
CA ASP A 252 -1.66 9.53 38.54
C ASP A 252 -1.21 9.51 37.08
N ASP A 253 -0.03 10.11 36.90
CA ASP A 253 0.80 10.08 35.69
C ASP A 253 1.03 8.64 35.25
N ASN A 254 0.34 8.22 34.19
CA ASN A 254 0.81 7.14 33.35
C ASN A 254 0.74 7.59 31.89
N ASP A 255 1.82 8.22 31.47
CA ASP A 255 2.06 8.77 30.15
C ASP A 255 2.35 7.63 29.15
N ASP A 256 1.32 6.83 28.85
CA ASP A 256 1.28 5.94 27.68
C ASP A 256 0.15 6.42 26.75
N ALA A 257 0.27 7.67 26.31
CA ALA A 257 -0.55 8.24 25.25
C ALA A 257 -0.13 7.64 23.90
N ASP A 258 -0.53 6.39 23.67
CA ASP A 258 -0.46 5.73 22.36
C ASP A 258 -1.55 6.32 21.45
N ALA A 259 -1.34 7.57 21.03
CA ALA A 259 -2.17 8.28 20.08
C ALA A 259 -1.92 7.78 18.63
N ASP A 260 -2.13 6.48 18.36
CA ASP A 260 -2.11 5.88 17.00
C ASP A 260 -3.41 6.15 16.21
N ALA A 261 -4.29 7.05 16.69
CA ALA A 261 -5.55 7.40 16.03
C ALA A 261 -5.41 8.49 14.93
N GLY A 262 -4.21 8.71 14.39
CA GLY A 262 -3.94 9.86 13.51
C GLY A 262 -3.18 9.52 12.25
N LEU A 263 -3.89 9.47 11.11
CA LEU A 263 -3.41 9.54 9.71
C LEU A 263 -2.92 8.28 9.00
N GLY A 264 -2.44 7.24 9.69
CA GLY A 264 -1.94 6.02 9.04
C GLY A 264 -2.99 5.19 8.28
N ASP A 265 -4.26 5.57 8.42
CA ASP A 265 -5.44 4.84 7.95
C ASP A 265 -6.13 5.55 6.76
N ILE A 266 -5.47 6.46 6.05
CA ILE A 266 -6.06 7.13 4.87
C ILE A 266 -5.43 6.56 3.59
N VAL A 267 -6.26 6.24 2.59
CA VAL A 267 -5.83 5.78 1.26
C VAL A 267 -6.42 6.65 0.16
N VAL A 268 -5.68 6.78 -0.95
CA VAL A 268 -6.05 7.54 -2.14
C VAL A 268 -6.69 6.57 -3.15
N GLU A 269 -8.01 6.45 -3.19
CA GLU A 269 -8.68 5.72 -4.26
C GLU A 269 -8.79 6.60 -5.51
N TYR A 270 -8.72 5.99 -6.70
CA TYR A 270 -8.90 6.69 -7.96
C TYR A 270 -10.25 6.30 -8.57
N ALA A 271 -10.86 7.20 -9.36
CA ALA A 271 -12.01 6.82 -10.16
C ALA A 271 -11.62 5.63 -11.08
N PRO A 272 -12.52 4.66 -11.30
CA PRO A 272 -12.24 3.57 -12.22
C PRO A 272 -11.90 4.14 -13.59
N SER A 273 -10.65 3.95 -14.03
CA SER A 273 -10.32 3.95 -15.44
C SER A 273 -11.00 2.73 -16.04
N ASP A 274 -11.60 2.86 -17.23
CA ASP A 274 -12.25 1.78 -17.98
C ASP A 274 -11.20 0.78 -18.52
N ASP A 275 -10.46 0.17 -17.60
CA ASP A 275 -9.49 -0.87 -17.87
C ASP A 275 -10.16 -2.17 -17.42
N GLY A 276 -10.53 -3.03 -18.37
CA GLY A 276 -11.29 -4.27 -18.19
C GLY A 276 -10.59 -5.36 -17.36
N GLU A 277 -10.11 -5.05 -16.16
CA GLU A 277 -9.71 -6.03 -15.17
C GLU A 277 -10.98 -6.62 -14.54
N ASP A 278 -11.29 -7.87 -14.95
CA ASP A 278 -12.25 -8.78 -14.32
C ASP A 278 -11.90 -8.95 -12.83
N SER A 279 -12.47 -8.08 -12.00
CA SER A 279 -12.55 -8.32 -10.58
C SER A 279 -13.51 -9.50 -10.40
N GLY A 280 -12.95 -10.70 -10.23
CA GLY A 280 -13.65 -11.89 -9.77
C GLY A 280 -14.27 -11.70 -8.38
N GLU A 281 -15.27 -10.83 -8.30
CA GLU A 281 -16.15 -10.65 -7.17
C GLU A 281 -17.13 -11.83 -7.20
N PRO A 282 -17.16 -12.72 -6.17
CA PRO A 282 -18.15 -13.78 -6.15
C PRO A 282 -19.52 -13.14 -5.95
N SER A 283 -20.33 -13.15 -7.01
CA SER A 283 -21.75 -12.77 -6.93
C SER A 283 -22.43 -13.49 -5.76
N PRO A 284 -23.14 -12.78 -4.87
CA PRO A 284 -23.95 -13.44 -3.85
C PRO A 284 -25.09 -14.20 -4.54
N ARG A 285 -25.13 -15.51 -4.31
CA ARG A 285 -26.19 -16.42 -4.79
C ARG A 285 -27.58 -15.83 -4.46
N PRO A 286 -28.55 -15.83 -5.39
CA PRO A 286 -29.89 -15.36 -5.09
C PRO A 286 -30.57 -16.35 -4.14
N ARG A 287 -30.99 -15.87 -2.96
CA ARG A 287 -31.95 -16.56 -2.10
C ARG A 287 -33.30 -16.56 -2.82
N ASN A 288 -33.77 -17.76 -3.19
CA ASN A 288 -35.15 -17.99 -3.58
C ASN A 288 -36.10 -17.49 -2.48
N LEU A 289 -36.94 -16.51 -2.79
CA LEU A 289 -38.14 -16.24 -2.02
C LEU A 289 -39.35 -16.27 -2.95
N ALA A 290 -40.28 -17.13 -2.57
CA ALA A 290 -41.44 -17.51 -3.33
C ALA A 290 -42.36 -16.33 -3.71
N THR A 291 -42.98 -16.52 -4.86
CA THR A 291 -44.14 -15.81 -5.42
C THR A 291 -45.26 -15.52 -4.42
N ARG A 292 -45.78 -14.28 -4.41
CA ARG A 292 -47.21 -13.93 -4.63
C ARG A 292 -47.44 -12.42 -4.46
N GLY A 293 -48.22 -11.83 -5.39
CA GLY A 293 -49.18 -10.77 -5.05
C GLY A 293 -49.01 -9.39 -5.67
N ARG A 294 -49.67 -9.18 -6.81
CA ARG A 294 -50.20 -7.94 -7.44
C ARG A 294 -50.28 -6.65 -6.59
N GLY A 295 -50.05 -5.51 -7.25
CA GLY A 295 -50.75 -4.24 -6.99
C GLY A 295 -49.96 -3.01 -7.41
N GLY A 296 -50.51 -2.18 -8.32
CA GLY A 296 -49.80 -1.09 -9.00
C GLY A 296 -49.63 0.21 -8.22
N GLY A 297 -48.95 1.18 -8.83
CA GLY A 297 -48.91 2.57 -8.35
C GLY A 297 -47.63 3.33 -8.72
N ARG A 298 -47.67 4.07 -9.83
CA ARG A 298 -46.63 5.04 -10.23
C ARG A 298 -46.55 6.19 -9.21
N ARG A 299 -45.33 6.59 -8.82
CA ARG A 299 -44.97 7.99 -8.56
C ARG A 299 -43.45 8.18 -8.58
N ALA A 300 -43.00 9.08 -9.46
CA ALA A 300 -41.62 9.54 -9.54
C ALA A 300 -41.31 10.43 -8.32
N ALA A 301 -40.18 10.19 -7.67
CA ALA A 301 -39.63 11.05 -6.62
C ALA A 301 -38.27 11.58 -7.10
N SER A 302 -38.17 12.90 -7.17
CA SER A 302 -36.95 13.66 -7.51
C SER A 302 -35.83 13.42 -6.48
N PRO A 303 -34.54 13.44 -6.86
CA PRO A 303 -33.45 13.29 -5.91
C PRO A 303 -33.14 14.62 -5.21
N GLY A 304 -33.21 14.62 -3.87
CA GLY A 304 -32.88 15.76 -3.01
C GLY A 304 -31.38 15.97 -2.75
N PRO A 305 -30.99 17.14 -2.19
CA PRO A 305 -29.62 17.63 -2.14
C PRO A 305 -28.88 17.09 -0.90
N ARG A 306 -28.46 15.82 -0.92
CA ARG A 306 -27.66 15.23 0.18
C ARG A 306 -26.26 14.77 -0.23
N ALA A 307 -25.99 14.63 -1.54
CA ALA A 307 -24.69 14.14 -2.02
C ALA A 307 -23.61 15.23 -2.09
N ALA A 308 -23.98 16.49 -2.33
CA ALA A 308 -23.01 17.59 -2.52
C ALA A 308 -22.34 18.06 -1.21
N THR A 309 -23.05 18.02 -0.10
CA THR A 309 -22.55 18.51 1.21
C THR A 309 -21.57 17.56 1.89
N SER A 310 -21.61 16.27 1.53
CA SER A 310 -20.70 15.23 2.03
C SER A 310 -19.28 15.35 1.45
N LYS A 311 -19.16 15.68 0.15
CA LYS A 311 -17.85 15.85 -0.51
C LYS A 311 -17.12 17.10 -0.01
N ALA A 312 -17.85 18.21 0.16
CA ALA A 312 -17.29 19.46 0.69
C ALA A 312 -16.71 19.31 2.11
N LYS A 313 -17.41 18.60 3.01
CA LYS A 313 -16.95 18.36 4.39
C LYS A 313 -15.70 17.48 4.49
N ARG A 314 -15.47 16.58 3.53
CA ARG A 314 -14.28 15.70 3.50
C ARG A 314 -13.02 16.39 2.99
N SER A 315 -13.17 17.26 2.00
CA SER A 315 -12.10 18.15 1.52
C SER A 315 -11.56 19.06 2.64
N ASP A 316 -12.47 19.56 3.47
CA ASP A 316 -12.17 20.50 4.55
C ASP A 316 -11.34 19.87 5.69
N LEU A 317 -11.50 18.56 5.92
CA LEU A 317 -10.73 17.81 6.92
C LEU A 317 -9.24 17.70 6.55
N VAL A 318 -8.94 17.53 5.26
CA VAL A 318 -7.57 17.42 4.75
C VAL A 318 -6.87 18.77 4.80
N GLN A 319 -7.59 19.84 4.47
CA GLN A 319 -7.08 21.21 4.54
C GLN A 319 -6.81 21.66 5.99
N ARG A 320 -7.71 21.33 6.93
CA ARG A 320 -7.47 21.53 8.38
C ARG A 320 -6.25 20.74 8.89
N ARG A 321 -6.06 19.51 8.40
CA ARG A 321 -4.92 18.67 8.82
C ARG A 321 -3.59 19.15 8.21
N ARG A 322 -3.58 19.70 6.99
CA ARG A 322 -2.43 20.40 6.39
C ARG A 322 -1.99 21.59 7.24
N MET A 323 -2.95 22.40 7.70
CA MET A 323 -2.65 23.51 8.64
C MET A 323 -2.07 23.02 9.97
N LEU A 324 -2.57 21.91 10.52
CA LEU A 324 -2.04 21.36 11.78
C LEU A 324 -0.64 20.75 11.61
N ALA A 325 -0.36 20.08 10.49
CA ALA A 325 0.97 19.55 10.18
C ALA A 325 2.00 20.67 9.97
N GLN A 326 1.63 21.73 9.24
CA GLN A 326 2.48 22.92 9.07
C GLN A 326 2.73 23.66 10.40
N ARG A 327 1.74 23.72 11.29
CA ARG A 327 1.90 24.26 12.65
C ARG A 327 2.85 23.42 13.52
N ARG A 328 2.81 22.09 13.43
CA ARG A 328 3.75 21.21 14.15
C ARG A 328 5.20 21.36 13.64
N GLN A 329 5.39 21.53 12.33
CA GLN A 329 6.71 21.76 11.71
C GLN A 329 7.28 23.15 12.06
N SER A 330 6.44 24.17 12.14
CA SER A 330 6.86 25.52 12.55
C SER A 330 7.12 25.65 14.06
N ALA A 331 6.47 24.84 14.90
CA ALA A 331 6.76 24.75 16.33
C ALA A 331 8.10 24.04 16.60
N THR A 332 8.43 22.99 15.84
CA THR A 332 9.73 22.29 15.96
C THR A 332 10.90 23.12 15.44
N ALA A 333 10.66 24.04 14.49
CA ALA A 333 11.68 24.98 14.01
C ALA A 333 11.97 26.13 15.00
N ARG A 334 11.05 26.47 15.91
CA ARG A 334 11.24 27.52 16.94
C ARG A 334 11.78 26.99 18.28
N GLY A 335 12.02 25.69 18.39
CA GLY A 335 12.46 25.02 19.62
C GLY A 335 13.95 24.68 19.66
N ARG A 336 14.78 25.18 18.74
CA ARG A 336 16.24 25.15 18.90
C ARG A 336 16.66 26.41 19.67
N PRO A 337 17.08 26.31 20.94
CA PRO A 337 17.82 27.40 21.55
C PRO A 337 19.16 27.52 20.80
N ASP A 338 19.47 28.74 20.37
CA ASP A 338 20.82 29.12 19.98
C ASP A 338 21.71 28.95 21.21
N ASP A 339 22.50 27.88 21.21
CA ASP A 339 23.59 27.67 22.17
C ASP A 339 24.84 28.30 21.54
N ASP A 340 25.00 29.60 21.76
CA ASP A 340 26.22 30.37 21.51
C ASP A 340 26.67 30.92 22.88
N GLY A 341 27.79 30.40 23.38
CA GLY A 341 28.41 30.78 24.66
C GLY A 341 29.51 29.85 25.11
#